data_AF-A0AAN1PPQ4-F1
#
_entry.id   AF-A0AAN1PPQ4-F1
#
_cell.length_a   1.000
_cell.length_b   1.000
_cell.length_c   1.000
_cell.angle_alpha   90.00
_cell.angle_beta   90.00
_cell.angle_gamma   90.00
#
_symmetry.space_group_name_H-M   'P 1'
#
loop_
_entity.id
_entity.type
_entity.pdbx_description
1 polymer ?
#
loop_
_entity_poly.entity_id
_entity_poly.type
_entity_poly.pdbx_seq_one_letter_code
_entity_poly.pdbx_strand_id
1 'polypeptide(L)'
;MVIPTVNTLGEIWFHRDGGVSGEVSPLLVIGLTHHTSITLAVLSSKPDSFSKWLNELQGIVFTDFNGGEVERLTQSHEELVRALRTYLASNPQEDFAHYGQILLERVEVISVRSVD
;
A
#
# COMPACT_ATOMS: atom_id res chain seq x y z
N MET A 1 10.80 13.92 11.50
CA MET A 1 11.86 13.20 10.74
C MET A 1 11.21 12.01 10.01
N VAL A 2 10.29 12.28 9.07
CA VAL A 2 9.46 11.24 8.41
C VAL A 2 10.00 10.88 7.01
N ILE A 3 10.61 11.86 6.34
CA ILE A 3 11.14 11.72 4.98
C ILE A 3 12.22 10.64 4.85
N PRO A 4 13.21 10.51 5.78
CA PRO A 4 14.26 9.50 5.62
C PRO A 4 13.70 8.06 5.67
N THR A 5 12.75 7.79 6.56
CA THR A 5 12.17 6.45 6.71
C THR A 5 11.36 6.05 5.48
N VAL A 6 10.53 6.95 4.95
CA VAL A 6 9.72 6.66 3.75
C VAL A 6 10.60 6.51 2.51
N ASN A 7 11.67 7.29 2.38
CA ASN A 7 12.63 7.14 1.28
C ASN A 7 13.35 5.79 1.36
N THR A 8 13.84 5.39 2.54
CA THR A 8 14.48 4.08 2.73
C THR A 8 13.53 2.93 2.40
N LEU A 9 12.27 3.01 2.84
CA LEU A 9 11.24 2.02 2.48
C LEU A 9 10.98 1.99 0.97
N GLY A 10 10.99 3.14 0.32
CA GLY A 10 10.88 3.25 -1.14
C GLY A 10 12.00 2.54 -1.89
N GLU A 11 13.25 2.73 -1.47
CA GLU A 11 14.42 2.09 -2.06
C GLU A 11 14.38 0.56 -1.89
N ILE A 12 14.06 0.09 -0.68
CA ILE A 12 13.93 -1.36 -0.42
C ILE A 12 12.78 -1.94 -1.25
N TRP A 13 11.63 -1.25 -1.30
CA TRP A 13 10.49 -1.67 -2.12
C TRP A 13 10.81 -1.69 -3.61
N PHE A 14 11.62 -0.75 -4.11
CA PHE A 14 11.99 -0.70 -5.51
C PHE A 14 12.89 -1.89 -5.90
N HIS A 15 13.81 -2.27 -5.02
CA HIS A 15 14.74 -3.39 -5.23
C HIS A 15 14.21 -4.74 -4.73
N ARG A 16 12.94 -4.81 -4.31
CA ARG A 16 12.36 -6.02 -3.71
C ARG A 16 12.29 -7.18 -4.70
N ASP A 17 12.52 -8.39 -4.18
CA ASP A 17 12.11 -9.65 -4.78
C ASP A 17 10.87 -10.20 -4.05
N GLY A 18 10.44 -11.43 -4.37
CA GLY A 18 9.25 -12.03 -3.76
C GLY A 18 9.29 -12.09 -2.22
N GLY A 19 10.47 -12.30 -1.62
CA GLY A 19 10.62 -12.37 -0.16
C GLY A 19 10.58 -10.97 0.49
N VAL A 20 11.35 -10.03 -0.07
CA VAL A 20 11.39 -8.64 0.42
C VAL A 20 10.05 -7.92 0.21
N SER A 21 9.29 -8.32 -0.81
CA SER A 21 7.93 -7.80 -1.05
C SER A 21 6.98 -8.16 0.09
N GLY A 22 7.11 -9.35 0.69
CA GLY A 22 6.40 -9.80 1.89
C GLY A 22 6.60 -8.90 3.11
N GLU A 23 7.85 -8.48 3.34
CA GLU A 23 8.22 -7.74 4.54
C GLU A 23 7.94 -6.24 4.41
N VAL A 24 8.14 -5.66 3.23
CA VAL A 24 8.04 -4.21 3.03
C VAL A 24 6.63 -3.75 2.67
N SER A 25 5.82 -4.57 2.02
CA SER A 25 4.46 -4.17 1.61
C SER A 25 3.54 -3.82 2.79
N PRO A 26 3.54 -4.56 3.92
CA PRO A 26 2.78 -4.16 5.10
C PRO A 26 3.23 -2.80 5.66
N LEU A 27 4.54 -2.52 5.64
CA LEU A 27 5.10 -1.23 6.09
C LEU A 27 4.69 -0.08 5.17
N LEU A 28 4.61 -0.32 3.86
CA LEU A 28 4.09 0.65 2.90
C LEU A 28 2.62 0.94 3.12
N VAL A 29 1.81 -0.07 3.45
CA VAL A 29 0.39 0.13 3.78
C VAL A 29 0.24 1.01 5.02
N ILE A 30 1.03 0.76 6.07
CA ILE A 30 1.10 1.65 7.24
C ILE A 30 1.51 3.08 6.81
N GLY A 31 2.54 3.20 5.96
CA GLY A 31 2.99 4.48 5.41
C GLY A 31 1.91 5.19 4.59
N LEU A 32 1.11 4.46 3.82
CA LEU A 32 -0.03 5.00 3.05
C LEU A 32 -1.17 5.44 3.97
N THR A 33 -1.42 4.73 5.07
CA THR A 33 -2.46 5.06 6.04
C THR A 33 -2.13 6.33 6.83
N HIS A 34 -0.87 6.52 7.25
CA HIS A 34 -0.47 7.65 8.11
C HIS A 34 0.20 8.81 7.38
N HIS A 35 0.82 8.55 6.23
CA HIS A 35 1.61 9.53 5.46
C HIS A 35 1.30 9.45 3.96
N THR A 36 0.00 9.35 3.61
CA THR A 36 -0.51 9.04 2.26
C THR A 36 0.18 9.81 1.15
N SER A 37 0.26 11.14 1.26
CA SER A 37 0.85 12.00 0.21
C SER A 37 2.33 11.68 -0.06
N ILE A 38 3.14 11.57 0.99
CA ILE A 38 4.59 11.32 0.87
C ILE A 38 4.84 9.90 0.36
N THR A 39 4.09 8.92 0.87
CA THR A 39 4.23 7.53 0.44
C THR A 39 3.80 7.35 -1.02
N LEU A 40 2.71 8.00 -1.46
CA LEU A 40 2.33 8.02 -2.87
C LEU A 40 3.36 8.71 -3.77
N ALA A 41 4.00 9.79 -3.31
CA ALA A 41 5.08 10.44 -4.07
C ALA A 41 6.27 9.47 -4.30
N VAL A 42 6.61 8.66 -3.31
CA VAL A 42 7.65 7.64 -3.45
C VAL A 42 7.22 6.53 -4.41
N LEU A 43 6.00 5.99 -4.26
CA LEU A 43 5.51 4.89 -5.11
C LEU A 43 5.33 5.32 -6.57
N SER A 44 4.82 6.53 -6.81
CA SER A 44 4.62 7.09 -8.15
C SER A 44 5.92 7.35 -8.90
N SER A 45 7.06 7.48 -8.19
CA SER A 45 8.36 7.65 -8.82
C SER A 45 8.82 6.42 -9.63
N LYS A 46 8.18 5.25 -9.44
CA LYS A 46 8.47 3.99 -10.13
C LYS A 46 7.17 3.32 -10.64
N PRO A 47 6.57 3.82 -11.73
CA PRO A 47 5.24 3.40 -12.19
C PRO A 47 5.13 1.89 -12.49
N ASP A 48 6.14 1.30 -13.12
CA ASP A 48 6.16 -0.13 -13.43
C ASP A 48 6.19 -1.00 -12.17
N SER A 49 7.01 -0.62 -11.19
CA SER A 49 7.09 -1.31 -9.90
C SER A 49 5.79 -1.17 -9.10
N PHE A 50 5.13 -0.02 -9.20
CA PHE A 50 3.81 0.23 -8.61
C PHE A 50 2.74 -0.67 -9.24
N SER A 51 2.67 -0.72 -10.57
CA SER A 51 1.71 -1.58 -11.29
C SER A 51 1.88 -3.06 -10.93
N LYS A 52 3.12 -3.56 -10.89
CA LYS A 52 3.41 -4.95 -10.45
C LYS A 52 2.96 -5.18 -9.01
N TRP A 53 3.31 -4.27 -8.11
CA TRP A 53 2.95 -4.35 -6.70
C TRP A 53 1.43 -4.43 -6.47
N LEU A 54 0.64 -3.63 -7.18
CA LEU A 54 -0.82 -3.65 -7.10
C LEU A 54 -1.43 -5.03 -7.43
N ASN A 55 -0.81 -5.77 -8.34
CA ASN A 55 -1.29 -7.10 -8.71
C ASN A 55 -1.00 -8.13 -7.62
N GLU A 56 0.08 -7.94 -6.86
CA GLU A 56 0.53 -8.83 -5.79
C GLU A 56 -0.12 -8.51 -4.43
N LEU A 57 -0.66 -7.29 -4.27
CA LEU A 57 -1.06 -6.70 -3.00
C LEU A 57 -1.96 -7.59 -2.13
N GLN A 58 -2.94 -8.27 -2.76
CA GLN A 58 -3.83 -9.19 -2.04
C GLN A 58 -3.08 -10.36 -1.42
N GLY A 59 -2.24 -11.02 -2.22
CA GLY A 59 -1.48 -12.20 -1.79
C GLY A 59 -0.41 -11.84 -0.76
N ILE A 60 0.12 -10.62 -0.81
CA ILE A 60 1.24 -10.21 0.03
C ILE A 60 0.78 -9.59 1.36
N VAL A 61 -0.26 -8.75 1.32
CA VAL A 61 -0.68 -7.96 2.49
C VAL A 61 -1.99 -8.47 3.08
N PHE A 62 -2.95 -8.84 2.23
CA PHE A 62 -4.33 -9.10 2.65
C PHE A 62 -4.69 -10.59 2.63
N THR A 63 -3.69 -11.45 2.83
CA THR A 63 -3.88 -12.90 2.98
C THR A 63 -3.28 -13.34 4.32
N ASP A 64 -4.11 -13.95 5.16
CA ASP A 64 -3.71 -14.61 6.39
C ASP A 64 -3.18 -16.01 6.05
N PHE A 65 -1.86 -16.16 6.07
CA PHE A 65 -1.20 -17.44 5.80
C PHE A 65 -0.99 -18.31 7.05
N ASN A 66 -1.05 -17.72 8.24
CA ASN A 66 -0.68 -18.38 9.49
C ASN A 66 -1.88 -18.61 10.42
N GLY A 67 -3.04 -18.04 10.08
CA GLY A 67 -4.25 -18.05 10.89
C GLY A 67 -4.24 -16.97 11.99
N GLY A 68 -5.44 -16.48 12.32
CA GLY A 68 -5.66 -15.55 13.44
C GLY A 68 -5.50 -14.07 13.11
N GLU A 69 -5.18 -13.71 11.87
CA GLU A 69 -4.87 -12.33 11.46
C GLU A 69 -5.99 -11.67 10.65
N VAL A 70 -7.02 -12.43 10.23
CA VAL A 70 -8.13 -11.94 9.39
C VAL A 70 -8.73 -10.62 9.90
N GLU A 71 -8.99 -10.50 11.20
CA GLU A 71 -9.58 -9.28 11.80
C GLU A 71 -8.62 -8.08 11.65
N ARG A 72 -7.34 -8.27 11.99
CA ARG A 72 -6.31 -7.22 11.85
C ARG A 72 -6.10 -6.80 10.40
N LEU A 73 -6.09 -7.75 9.47
CA LEU A 73 -5.95 -7.48 8.04
C LEU A 73 -7.17 -6.73 7.49
N THR A 74 -8.38 -7.07 7.96
CA THR A 74 -9.62 -6.36 7.61
C THR A 74 -9.57 -4.92 8.10
N GLN A 75 -9.17 -4.71 9.35
CA GLN A 75 -9.00 -3.35 9.88
C GLN A 75 -7.97 -2.56 9.07
N SER A 76 -6.82 -3.16 8.76
CA SER A 76 -5.75 -2.50 7.98
C SER A 76 -6.24 -2.13 6.57
N HIS A 77 -7.08 -2.97 5.96
CA HIS A 77 -7.70 -2.70 4.66
C HIS A 77 -8.66 -1.51 4.73
N GLU A 78 -9.56 -1.47 5.71
CA GLU A 78 -10.52 -0.38 5.89
C GLU A 78 -9.84 0.96 6.18
N GLU A 79 -8.78 0.94 6.99
CA GLU A 79 -7.97 2.11 7.32
C GLU A 79 -7.27 2.67 6.08
N LEU A 80 -6.70 1.81 5.23
CA LEU A 80 -6.08 2.20 3.97
C LEU A 80 -7.10 2.85 3.02
N VAL A 81 -8.27 2.22 2.83
CA VAL A 81 -9.35 2.76 2.00
C VAL A 81 -9.77 4.15 2.49
N ARG A 82 -9.95 4.31 3.81
CA ARG A 82 -10.31 5.59 4.42
C ARG A 82 -9.25 6.65 4.19
N ALA A 83 -7.97 6.32 4.37
CA ALA A 83 -6.86 7.24 4.15
C ALA A 83 -6.81 7.72 2.69
N LEU A 84 -6.95 6.81 1.72
CA LEU A 84 -6.95 7.16 0.29
C LEU A 84 -8.14 8.04 -0.11
N ARG A 85 -9.36 7.72 0.36
CA ARG A 85 -10.54 8.56 0.13
C ARG A 85 -10.36 9.96 0.71
N THR A 86 -9.81 10.05 1.93
CA THR A 86 -9.54 11.33 2.60
C THR A 86 -8.52 12.15 1.83
N TYR A 87 -7.44 11.51 1.37
CA TYR A 87 -6.42 12.14 0.54
C TYR A 87 -6.99 12.67 -0.77
N LEU A 88 -7.76 11.87 -1.51
CA LEU A 88 -8.36 12.27 -2.80
C LEU A 88 -9.37 13.42 -2.63
N ALA A 89 -10.10 13.45 -1.51
CA ALA A 89 -11.01 14.55 -1.19
C ALA A 89 -10.30 15.87 -0.79
N SER A 90 -9.00 15.83 -0.47
CA SER A 90 -8.22 16.99 0.00
C SER A 90 -7.62 17.85 -1.12
N ASN A 91 -8.02 17.65 -2.38
CA ASN A 91 -7.42 18.27 -3.57
C ASN A 91 -5.89 18.06 -3.65
N PRO A 92 -5.45 16.79 -3.78
CA PRO A 92 -4.03 16.47 -3.85
C PRO A 92 -3.37 16.98 -5.14
N GLN A 93 -2.04 16.98 -5.17
CA GLN A 93 -1.29 17.23 -6.42
C GLN A 93 -1.72 16.22 -7.49
N GLU A 94 -1.97 16.73 -8.70
CA GLU A 94 -2.62 16.01 -9.80
C GLU A 94 -1.89 14.70 -10.16
N ASP A 95 -0.55 14.76 -10.22
CA ASP A 95 0.29 13.61 -10.53
C ASP A 95 0.12 12.46 -9.51
N PHE A 96 -0.05 12.76 -8.23
CA PHE A 96 -0.20 11.76 -7.17
C PHE A 96 -1.64 11.33 -6.95
N ALA A 97 -2.60 12.21 -7.28
CA ALA A 97 -4.03 11.92 -7.28
C ALA A 97 -4.33 10.70 -8.17
N HIS A 98 -3.70 10.63 -9.34
CA HIS A 98 -3.86 9.50 -10.27
C HIS A 98 -3.44 8.16 -9.64
N TYR A 99 -2.27 8.09 -9.00
CA TYR A 99 -1.80 6.88 -8.33
C TYR A 99 -2.64 6.52 -7.10
N GLY A 100 -3.09 7.54 -6.35
CA GLY A 100 -4.02 7.35 -5.23
C GLY A 100 -5.36 6.75 -5.69
N GLN A 101 -5.88 7.21 -6.82
CA GLN A 101 -7.12 6.69 -7.43
C GLN A 101 -6.97 5.24 -7.87
N ILE A 102 -5.90 4.91 -8.62
CA ILE A 102 -5.64 3.52 -9.06
C ILE A 102 -5.50 2.59 -7.85
N LEU A 103 -4.77 3.03 -6.82
CA LEU A 103 -4.60 2.23 -5.60
C LEU A 103 -5.93 2.03 -4.88
N LEU A 104 -6.75 3.07 -4.76
CA LEU A 104 -8.07 2.98 -4.13
C LEU A 104 -8.96 1.96 -4.85
N GLU A 105 -9.09 2.08 -6.18
CA GLU A 105 -9.87 1.15 -7.00
C GLU A 105 -9.39 -0.29 -6.83
N ARG A 106 -8.07 -0.50 -6.78
CA ARG A 106 -7.51 -1.83 -6.57
C ARG A 106 -7.80 -2.36 -5.18
N VAL A 107 -7.64 -1.56 -4.14
CA VAL A 107 -7.85 -1.97 -2.75
C VAL A 107 -9.33 -2.28 -2.50
N GLU A 108 -10.26 -1.49 -3.05
CA GLU A 108 -11.71 -1.70 -2.89
C GLU A 108 -12.20 -3.04 -3.45
N VAL A 109 -11.52 -3.59 -4.47
CA VAL A 109 -11.85 -4.92 -5.03
C VAL A 109 -11.09 -6.07 -4.38
N ILE A 110 -10.10 -5.79 -3.52
CA ILE A 110 -9.38 -6.81 -2.77
C ILE A 110 -10.23 -7.26 -1.58
N SER A 111 -10.37 -8.57 -1.43
CA SER A 111 -10.92 -9.19 -0.22
C SER A 111 -9.79 -9.73 0.65
N VAL A 112 -9.91 -9.57 1.96
CA VAL A 112 -9.05 -10.27 2.93
C VAL A 112 -9.33 -11.77 2.83
N ARG A 113 -8.27 -12.57 2.74
CA ARG A 113 -8.35 -14.04 2.63
C ARG A 113 -7.68 -14.72 3.81
N SER A 114 -8.10 -15.93 4.11
CA SER A 114 -7.38 -16.88 4.97
C SER A 114 -7.00 -18.09 4.14
N VAL A 115 -5.81 -18.65 4.38
CA VAL A 115 -5.43 -19.97 3.86
C VAL A 115 -5.67 -20.97 4.99
N ASP A 116 -6.65 -21.85 4.79
CA ASP A 116 -6.97 -22.95 5.70
C ASP A 116 -6.06 -24.18 5.45
#